data_AF-A0A2H0UXL7-F1
#
_entry.id   AF-A0A2H0UXL7-F1
#
_cell.length_a   1.000
_cell.length_b   1.000
_cell.length_c   1.000
_cell.angle_alpha   90.00
_cell.angle_beta   90.00
_cell.angle_gamma   90.00
#
_symmetry.space_group_name_H-M   'P 1'
#
loop_
_entity.id
_entity.type
_entity.pdbx_description
1 polymer ?
#
loop_
_entity_poly.entity_id
_entity_poly.type
_entity_poly.pdbx_seq_one_letter_code
_entity_poly.pdbx_strand_id
1 'polypeptide(L)' 'MEKEKFLKIYADLPLGLRDEIILVLPEKGPITWNVAFLEVEQDTALSKEILEKLNELEII' A
#
# COMPACT_ATOMS: atom_id res chain seq x y z
N MET A 1 0.88 8.85 -10.62
CA MET A 1 -0.45 8.25 -10.90
C MET A 1 -0.75 7.15 -9.90
N GLU A 2 0.15 6.19 -9.70
CA GLU A 2 -0.02 5.08 -8.72
C GLU A 2 -0.31 5.56 -7.29
N LYS A 3 0.43 6.55 -6.78
CA LYS A 3 0.18 7.15 -5.45
C LYS A 3 -1.24 7.70 -5.31
N GLU A 4 -1.73 8.44 -6.30
CA GLU A 4 -3.08 9.01 -6.27
C GLU A 4 -4.16 7.92 -6.31
N LYS A 5 -3.96 6.90 -7.14
CA LYS A 5 -4.88 5.75 -7.24
C LYS A 5 -4.91 4.95 -5.93
N PHE A 6 -3.74 4.69 -5.33
CA PHE A 6 -3.63 4.07 -4.01
C PHE A 6 -4.37 4.87 -2.94
N LEU A 7 -4.12 6.19 -2.82
CA LEU A 7 -4.73 7.03 -1.79
C LEU A 7 -6.25 7.10 -1.94
N LYS A 8 -6.76 7.09 -3.18
CA LYS A 8 -8.20 7.00 -3.46
C LYS A 8 -8.78 5.69 -2.94
N ILE A 9 -8.17 4.56 -3.30
CA ILE A 9 -8.61 3.23 -2.83
C ILE A 9 -8.58 3.17 -1.30
N TYR A 10 -7.49 3.64 -0.67
CA TYR A 10 -7.36 3.66 0.78
C TYR A 10 -8.42 4.53 1.47
N ALA A 11 -8.75 5.69 0.90
CA ALA A 11 -9.81 6.56 1.43
C ALA A 11 -11.18 5.90 1.40
N ASP A 12 -11.45 5.07 0.38
CA ASP A 12 -12.71 4.34 0.20
C ASP A 12 -12.80 3.06 1.06
N LEU A 13 -11.70 2.61 1.68
CA LEU A 13 -11.69 1.40 2.52
C LEU A 13 -12.40 1.59 3.87
N PRO A 14 -13.31 0.68 4.25
CA PRO A 14 -13.80 0.55 5.61
C PRO A 14 -12.65 0.43 6.61
N LEU A 15 -12.81 1.02 7.80
CA LEU A 15 -11.75 1.05 8.82
C LEU A 15 -11.21 -0.34 9.18
N GLY A 16 -12.09 -1.34 9.30
CA GLY A 16 -11.68 -2.72 9.63
C GLY A 16 -10.83 -3.41 8.57
N LEU A 17 -10.86 -2.95 7.31
CA LEU A 17 -10.01 -3.50 6.26
C LEU A 17 -8.63 -2.86 6.22
N ARG A 18 -8.40 -1.75 6.93
CA ARG A 18 -7.12 -1.05 6.87
C ARG A 18 -5.99 -1.79 7.61
N ASP A 19 -6.34 -2.71 8.48
CA ASP A 19 -5.39 -3.58 9.19
C ASP A 19 -5.10 -4.88 8.45
N GLU A 20 -5.79 -5.15 7.32
CA GLU A 20 -5.57 -6.34 6.52
C GLU A 20 -4.26 -6.27 5.73
N ILE A 21 -3.62 -7.44 5.56
CA ILE A 21 -2.37 -7.59 4.81
C ILE A 21 -2.67 -7.55 3.31
N ILE A 22 -1.93 -6.72 2.58
CA ILE A 22 -2.11 -6.51 1.12
C ILE A 22 -0.93 -6.96 0.28
N LEU A 23 0.24 -7.08 0.91
CA LEU A 23 1.48 -7.42 0.24
C LEU A 23 2.41 -8.10 1.24
N VAL A 24 3.17 -9.09 0.79
CA VAL A 24 4.26 -9.69 1.57
C VAL A 24 5.54 -9.48 0.78
N LEU A 25 6.44 -8.68 1.33
CA LEU A 25 7.73 -8.42 0.71
C LEU A 25 8.80 -9.35 1.31
N PRO A 26 9.69 -9.93 0.48
CA PRO A 26 10.87 -10.64 0.98
C PRO A 26 11.64 -9.73 1.95
N GLU A 27 12.12 -10.30 3.06
CA GLU A 27 12.91 -9.63 4.11
C GLU A 27 12.19 -8.57 4.97
N LYS A 28 11.08 -7.99 4.48
CA LYS A 28 10.28 -6.99 5.23
C LYS A 28 9.04 -7.59 5.90
N GLY A 29 8.55 -8.70 5.36
CA GLY A 29 7.38 -9.40 5.89
C GLY A 29 6.05 -8.79 5.40
N PRO A 30 4.95 -9.04 6.13
CA PRO A 30 3.62 -8.61 5.72
C PRO A 30 3.43 -7.09 5.87
N ILE A 31 2.84 -6.48 4.86
CA ILE A 31 2.48 -5.06 4.79
C ILE A 31 0.96 -4.95 4.77
N THR A 32 0.40 -4.15 5.68
CA THR A 32 -1.02 -3.83 5.72
C THR A 32 -1.34 -2.55 4.94
N TRP A 33 -2.61 -2.28 4.67
CA TRP A 33 -3.05 -1.00 4.11
C TRP A 33 -2.57 0.20 4.93
N ASN A 34 -2.66 0.14 6.27
CA ASN A 34 -2.20 1.21 7.15
C ASN A 34 -0.69 1.47 7.03
N VAL A 35 0.12 0.41 7.01
CA VAL A 35 1.58 0.54 6.83
C VAL A 35 1.87 1.14 5.46
N ALA A 36 1.26 0.60 4.39
CA ALA A 36 1.43 1.12 3.05
C ALA A 36 1.03 2.60 2.94
N PHE A 37 -0.06 3.01 3.59
CA PHE A 37 -0.49 4.41 3.63
C PHE A 37 0.56 5.31 4.28
N LEU A 38 1.09 4.93 5.44
CA LEU A 38 2.11 5.72 6.14
C LEU A 38 3.38 5.88 5.30
N GLU A 39 3.83 4.81 4.64
CA GLU A 39 4.99 4.83 3.76
C GLU A 39 4.75 5.75 2.54
N VAL A 40 3.58 5.62 1.90
CA VAL A 40 3.18 6.42 0.73
C VAL A 40 2.99 7.89 1.07
N GLU A 41 2.40 8.20 2.22
CA GLU A 41 2.23 9.58 2.70
C GLU A 41 3.59 10.25 2.95
N GLN A 42 4.52 9.52 3.56
CA GLN A 42 5.89 9.99 3.86
C GLN A 42 6.86 9.95 2.66
N ASP A 43 6.42 9.43 1.51
CA ASP A 43 7.22 9.35 0.28
C ASP A 43 8.54 8.57 0.44
N THR A 44 8.50 7.48 1.19
CA THR A 44 9.71 6.69 1.50
C THR A 44 10.20 5.86 0.29
N ALA A 45 11.43 5.33 0.35
CA ALA A 45 11.91 4.40 -0.66
C ALA A 45 11.06 3.11 -0.71
N LEU A 46 10.56 2.65 0.44
CA LEU A 46 9.67 1.50 0.54
C LEU A 46 8.33 1.75 -0.15
N SER A 47 7.81 2.99 -0.10
CA SER A 47 6.57 3.33 -0.79
C SER A 47 6.62 3.07 -2.29
N LYS A 48 7.78 3.28 -2.94
CA LYS A 48 7.96 3.01 -4.37
C LYS A 48 7.85 1.53 -4.68
N GLU A 49 8.51 0.70 -3.88
CA GLU A 49 8.44 -0.76 -3.99
C GLU A 49 7.02 -1.29 -3.73
N ILE A 50 6.32 -0.74 -2.73
CA ILE A 50 4.93 -1.10 -2.45
C ILE A 50 4.03 -0.75 -3.64
N LEU A 51 4.10 0.48 -4.15
CA LEU A 51 3.26 0.93 -5.25
C LEU A 51 3.52 0.13 -6.53
N GLU A 52 4.79 -0.13 -6.86
CA GLU A 52 5.18 -0.96 -8.00
C GLU A 52 4.58 -2.37 -7.88
N LYS A 53 4.72 -3.00 -6.72
CA LYS A 53 4.19 -4.36 -6.48
C LYS A 53 2.67 -4.41 -6.49
N LEU A 54 1.99 -3.42 -5.90
CA LEU A 54 0.52 -3.36 -5.93
C LEU A 54 -0.01 -3.13 -7.36
N ASN A 55 0.73 -2.39 -8.18
CA ASN A 55 0.40 -2.19 -9.59
C ASN A 55 0.66 -3.46 -10.43
N GLU A 56 1.77 -4.17 -10.19
CA GLU A 56 2.04 -5.49 -10.79
C GLU A 56 0.96 -6.53 -10.47
N LEU A 57 0.36 -6.44 -9.27
CA LEU A 57 -0.72 -7.32 -8.81
C LEU A 57 -2.11 -6.86 -9.27
N GLU A 58 -2.21 -5.77 -10.03
CA GLU A 58 -3.47 -5.14 -10.47
C GLU A 58 -4.44 -4.80 -9.32
N ILE A 59 -3.91 -4.58 -8.10
CA ILE A 59 -4.69 -4.12 -6.94
C ILE A 59 -4.96 -2.62 -7.05
N ILE A 60 -3.97 -1.87 -7.52
CA ILE A 60 -4.05 -0.43 -7.78
C ILE A 60 -3.73 -0.09 -9.22
#